data_AF-A0A093V846-F1
#
_entry.id   AF-A0A093V846-F1
#
_cell.length_a   1.000
_cell.length_b   1.000
_cell.length_c   1.000
_cell.angle_alpha   90.00
_cell.angle_beta   90.00
_cell.angle_gamma   90.00
#
_symmetry.space_group_name_H-M   'P 1'
#
loop_
_entity.id
_entity.type
_entity.pdbx_description
1 polymer ?
#
loop_
_entity_poly.entity_id
_entity_poly.type
_entity_poly.pdbx_seq_one_letter_code
_entity_poly.pdbx_strand_id
1 'polypeptide(L)'
;MPVYKIHGFPWPRGGIPSIRVFIVLENIDDASAEYIQNKRTSNLILNAIKKNHPAAEKHLPNLQLIEQYDPLDMTDAATPLDRSAV
;
A
#
# COMPACT_ATOMS: atom_id res chain seq x y z
N MET A 1 -9.60 -8.56 4.09
CA MET A 1 -8.32 -7.79 4.26
C MET A 1 -8.20 -6.86 3.08
N PRO A 2 -8.16 -5.53 3.27
CA PRO A 2 -8.08 -4.58 2.16
C PRO A 2 -6.81 -4.81 1.34
N VAL A 3 -6.98 -4.74 0.02
CA VAL A 3 -5.94 -4.97 -0.98
C VAL A 3 -5.71 -3.68 -1.75
N TYR A 4 -4.45 -3.28 -1.85
CA TYR A 4 -4.04 -2.12 -2.61
C TYR A 4 -3.59 -2.53 -4.00
N LYS A 5 -4.07 -1.86 -5.05
CA LYS A 5 -3.61 -2.12 -6.40
C LYS A 5 -2.57 -1.09 -6.81
N ILE A 6 -1.39 -1.59 -7.13
CA ILE A 6 -0.35 -0.90 -7.89
C ILE A 6 -0.32 -1.62 -9.23
N HIS A 7 -0.82 -1.00 -10.30
CA HIS A 7 -0.96 -1.56 -11.66
C HIS A 7 -0.66 -3.06 -11.80
N GLY A 8 -1.70 -3.89 -11.76
CA GLY A 8 -1.59 -5.33 -11.99
C GLY A 8 -1.17 -6.20 -10.80
N PHE A 9 -0.71 -5.63 -9.67
CA PHE A 9 -0.33 -6.40 -8.48
C PHE A 9 -1.07 -5.96 -7.20
N PRO A 10 -1.66 -6.90 -6.44
CA PRO A 10 -2.27 -6.64 -5.14
C PRO A 10 -1.23 -6.62 -4.00
N TRP A 11 -1.17 -5.54 -3.24
CA TRP A 11 -0.38 -5.48 -2.00
C TRP A 11 -1.26 -5.73 -0.79
N PRO A 12 -0.98 -6.78 0.03
CA PRO A 12 -1.69 -6.95 1.29
C PRO A 12 -1.28 -5.91 2.34
N ARG A 13 -2.25 -5.51 3.17
CA ARG A 13 -2.01 -4.56 4.29
C ARG A 13 -1.29 -5.17 5.50
N GLY A 14 -1.36 -6.50 5.66
CA GLY A 14 -0.71 -7.26 6.73
C GLY A 14 -0.04 -8.54 6.19
N GLY A 15 0.86 -9.13 6.98
CA GLY A 15 1.70 -10.27 6.55
C GLY A 15 2.96 -9.85 5.81
N ILE A 16 3.70 -10.83 5.27
CA ILE A 16 4.91 -10.60 4.47
C ILE A 16 4.70 -11.24 3.09
N PRO A 17 4.84 -10.47 1.99
CA PRO A 17 5.23 -9.04 1.92
C PRO A 17 4.02 -8.07 2.00
N SER A 18 4.09 -7.01 2.83
CA SER A 18 3.04 -5.98 2.96
C SER A 18 3.54 -4.56 2.73
N ILE A 19 2.62 -3.62 2.47
CA ILE A 19 2.95 -2.21 2.21
C ILE A 19 3.67 -1.54 3.40
N ARG A 20 3.37 -1.97 4.64
CA ARG A 20 4.09 -1.49 5.83
C ARG A 20 5.56 -1.87 5.80
N VAL A 21 5.85 -3.10 5.42
CA VAL A 21 7.25 -3.57 5.31
C VAL A 21 7.98 -2.74 4.27
N PHE A 22 7.34 -2.41 3.14
CA PHE A 22 7.94 -1.53 2.14
C PHE A 22 8.22 -0.12 2.69
N ILE A 23 7.25 0.50 3.39
CA ILE A 23 7.43 1.83 4.00
C ILE A 23 8.65 1.86 4.94
N VAL A 24 8.81 0.81 5.76
CA VAL A 24 9.96 0.66 6.68
C VAL A 24 11.27 0.45 5.92
N LEU A 25 11.29 -0.44 4.93
CA LEU A 25 12.50 -0.73 4.16
C LEU A 25 12.98 0.47 3.32
N GLU A 26 12.06 1.29 2.82
CA GLU A 26 12.35 2.51 2.06
C GLU A 26 12.60 3.73 2.94
N ASN A 27 12.44 3.61 4.26
CA ASN A 27 12.62 4.70 5.23
C ASN A 27 11.75 5.94 4.88
N ILE A 28 10.47 5.71 4.57
CA ILE A 28 9.49 6.76 4.21
C ILE A 28 8.44 6.95 5.30
N ASP A 29 8.87 7.25 6.53
CA ASP A 29 8.03 7.29 7.75
C ASP A 29 6.84 8.26 7.69
N ASP A 30 6.90 9.27 6.79
CA ASP A 30 5.79 10.19 6.51
C ASP A 30 4.65 9.54 5.70
N ALA A 31 4.82 8.31 5.22
CA ALA A 31 3.83 7.55 4.48
C ALA A 31 2.85 6.84 5.43
N SER A 32 1.56 7.01 5.20
CA SER A 32 0.51 6.30 5.95
C SER A 32 0.17 4.97 5.30
N ALA A 33 0.55 3.87 5.93
CA ALA A 33 0.12 2.54 5.50
C ALA A 33 -1.41 2.33 5.61
N GLU A 34 -2.12 3.14 6.40
CA GLU A 34 -3.57 3.07 6.54
C GLU A 34 -4.30 3.72 5.37
N TYR A 35 -3.70 4.74 4.74
CA TYR A 35 -4.36 5.52 3.69
C TYR A 35 -3.38 5.89 2.57
N ILE A 36 -3.06 4.89 1.74
CA ILE A 36 -2.06 5.05 0.68
C ILE A 36 -2.49 5.98 -0.45
N GLN A 37 -3.81 6.20 -0.61
CA GLN A 37 -4.35 7.12 -1.62
C GLN A 37 -4.18 8.59 -1.21
N ASN A 38 -3.82 8.86 0.06
CA ASN A 38 -3.44 10.20 0.47
C ASN A 38 -2.34 10.74 -0.45
N LYS A 39 -2.50 11.96 -0.96
CA LYS A 39 -1.57 12.57 -1.93
C LYS A 39 -0.11 12.53 -1.47
N ARG A 40 0.17 12.83 -0.19
CA ARG A 40 1.55 12.80 0.35
C ARG A 40 2.10 11.38 0.36
N THR A 41 1.32 10.45 0.90
CA THR A 41 1.72 9.04 1.00
C THR A 41 1.93 8.42 -0.38
N SER A 42 1.00 8.64 -1.30
CA SER A 42 1.08 8.17 -2.67
C SER A 42 2.34 8.68 -3.37
N ASN A 43 2.65 9.97 -3.25
CA ASN A 43 3.86 10.54 -3.82
C ASN A 43 5.13 9.92 -3.23
N LEU A 44 5.19 9.70 -1.91
CA LEU A 44 6.36 9.08 -1.27
C LEU A 44 6.60 7.66 -1.77
N ILE A 45 5.55 6.83 -1.81
CA ILE A 45 5.63 5.44 -2.29
C ILE A 45 6.01 5.41 -3.78
N LEU A 46 5.36 6.22 -4.61
CA LEU A 46 5.65 6.28 -6.05
C LEU A 46 7.08 6.76 -6.30
N ASN A 47 7.57 7.74 -5.54
CA ASN A 47 8.95 8.21 -5.66
C ASN A 47 9.97 7.13 -5.26
N ALA A 48 9.68 6.33 -4.22
CA ALA A 48 10.51 5.19 -3.85
C ALA A 48 10.54 4.13 -4.97
N ILE A 49 9.39 3.81 -5.56
CA ILE A 49 9.31 2.90 -6.72
C ILE A 49 10.12 3.43 -7.90
N LYS A 50 10.01 4.72 -8.21
CA LYS A 50 10.77 5.37 -9.31
C LYS A 50 12.27 5.33 -9.07
N LYS A 51 12.70 5.58 -7.83
CA LYS A 51 14.10 5.50 -7.41
C LYS A 51 14.66 4.08 -7.58
N ASN A 52 13.91 3.06 -7.16
CA ASN A 52 14.36 1.66 -7.20
C ASN A 52 14.22 1.02 -8.60
N HIS A 53 13.26 1.50 -9.38
CA HIS A 53 12.93 0.98 -10.71
C HIS A 53 12.75 2.13 -11.71
N PRO A 54 13.83 2.83 -12.10
CA PRO A 54 13.74 3.97 -13.02
C PRO A 54 13.16 3.59 -14.39
N ALA A 55 13.37 2.35 -14.84
CA ALA A 55 12.76 1.84 -16.08
C ALA A 55 11.23 1.69 -15.99
N ALA A 56 10.66 1.59 -14.78
CA ALA A 56 9.22 1.40 -14.58
C ALA A 56 8.41 2.61 -15.05
N GLU A 57 8.95 3.84 -14.95
CA GLU A 57 8.26 5.06 -15.41
C GLU A 57 7.92 5.00 -16.91
N LYS A 58 8.79 4.40 -17.72
CA LYS A 58 8.56 4.23 -19.16
C LYS A 58 7.37 3.32 -19.46
N HIS A 59 7.14 2.32 -18.61
CA HIS A 59 6.08 1.33 -18.77
C HIS A 59 4.80 1.72 -18.02
N LEU A 60 4.91 2.59 -17.01
CA LEU A 60 3.83 2.97 -16.10
C LEU A 60 3.74 4.51 -15.93
N PRO A 61 3.52 5.28 -17.03
CA PRO A 61 3.60 6.75 -16.99
C PRO A 61 2.55 7.43 -16.10
N ASN A 62 1.49 6.72 -15.71
CA ASN A 62 0.41 7.22 -14.86
C ASN A 62 0.10 6.26 -13.71
N LEU A 63 1.15 5.69 -13.10
CA LEU A 63 0.99 4.79 -11.97
C LEU A 63 0.26 5.49 -10.82
N GLN A 64 -0.81 4.87 -10.35
CA GLN A 64 -1.61 5.35 -9.23
C GLN A 64 -1.78 4.24 -8.20
N LEU A 65 -1.87 4.64 -6.94
CA LEU A 65 -2.22 3.77 -5.84
C LEU A 65 -3.72 3.89 -5.60
N ILE A 66 -4.42 2.75 -5.64
CA ILE A 66 -5.85 2.70 -5.31
C ILE A 66 -6.10 1.67 -4.22
N GLU A 67 -6.95 2.04 -3.28
CA GLU A 67 -7.54 1.09 -2.34
C GLU A 67 -8.74 0.45 -3.02
N GLN A 68 -8.74 -0.87 -3.11
CA GLN A 68 -9.86 -1.60 -3.65
C GLN A 68 -10.89 -1.83 -2.55
N TYR A 69 -12.03 -1.16 -2.67
CA TYR A 69 -13.24 -1.56 -1.95
C TYR A 69 -13.78 -2.85 -2.57
N ASP A 70 -13.88 -3.91 -1.78
CA ASP A 70 -14.55 -5.15 -2.15
C ASP A 70 -15.86 -5.26 -1.35
N PRO A 71 -17.03 -5.04 -1.98
CA PRO A 71 -18.32 -5.10 -1.28
C PRO A 71 -18.69 -6.51 -0.82
N LEU A 72 -18.00 -7.54 -1.32
CA LEU A 72 -18.18 -8.93 -0.90
C LEU A 72 -17.21 -9.32 0.22
N ASP A 73 -16.22 -8.47 0.54
CA ASP A 73 -15.33 -8.66 1.69
C ASP A 73 -16.08 -8.26 2.98
N MET A 74 -16.92 -9.19 3.45
CA MET A 74 -17.64 -9.12 4.73
C MET A 74 -16.79 -9.64 5.90
N THR A 75 -15.47 -9.75 5.74
CA THR A 75 -14.61 -10.25 6.80
C THR A 75 -14.23 -9.14 7.77
N ASP A 76 -14.35 -9.38 9.08
CA ASP A 76 -13.91 -8.44 10.12
C ASP A 76 -12.39 -8.18 10.12
N ALA A 77 -11.64 -8.87 9.25
CA ALA A 77 -10.19 -8.78 9.10
C ALA A 77 -9.70 -7.42 8.53
N ALA A 78 -10.60 -6.52 8.13
CA ALA A 78 -10.26 -5.14 7.77
C ALA A 78 -9.99 -4.26 9.00
N THR A 79 -10.51 -4.63 10.16
CA THR A 79 -10.30 -3.95 11.44
C THR A 79 -8.97 -4.44 12.04
N PRO A 80 -8.03 -3.55 12.46
CA PRO A 80 -6.90 -4.00 13.25
C PRO A 80 -7.47 -4.72 14.49
N LEU A 81 -7.10 -5.99 14.67
CA LEU A 81 -7.55 -6.81 15.78
C LEU A 81 -7.44 -6.02 17.08
N ASP A 82 -8.58 -5.72 17.71
CA ASP A 82 -8.63 -5.16 19.04
C ASP A 82 -7.87 -6.11 19.98
N ARG A 83 -6.75 -5.65 20.53
CA ARG A 83 -5.92 -6.42 21.47
C ARG A 83 -6.44 -6.32 22.91
N SER A 84 -7.73 -6.02 23.12
CA SER A 84 -8.34 -5.94 24.46
C SER A 84 -8.72 -7.31 25.06
N ALA A 85 -8.09 -8.39 24.63
CA ALA A 85 -8.29 -9.73 25.20
C ALA A 85 -6.94 -10.45 25.39
N VAL A 86 -6.10 -9.92 26.29
CA VAL A 86 -5.09 -10.68 27.05
C VAL A 86 -5.09 -10.15 28.48
#